data_AF-A0A8T6FXR0-F1
#
_entry.id   AF-A0A8T6FXR0-F1
#
_cell.length_a   1.000
_cell.length_b   1.000
_cell.length_c   1.000
_cell.angle_alpha   90.00
_cell.angle_beta   90.00
_cell.angle_gamma   90.00
#
_symmetry.space_group_name_H-M   'P 1'
#
loop_
_entity.id
_entity.type
_entity.pdbx_description
1 polymer ?
#
loop_
_entity_poly.entity_id
_entity_poly.type
_entity_poly.pdbx_seq_one_letter_code
_entity_poly.pdbx_strand_id
1 'polypeptide(L)'
;MSQHAPDAIVIGYLRAGDIIEPNPDHLLYRAKAEALALTALSEVKDHSLAAPVQLPVLGADGHESLLAPVEDLLRNDKATAHDLKIARKLAHILTGGDAPAGTMATEEDILDLEREAFVSLCGEPLTQARIAHILQTGKPLRN
;
A
#
# COMPACT_ATOMS: atom_id res chain seq x y z
N MET A 1 -5.12 12.63 -1.89
CA MET A 1 -6.16 11.92 -1.09
C MET A 1 -7.52 12.24 -1.70
N SER A 2 -8.44 11.28 -1.71
CA SER A 2 -9.82 11.52 -2.14
C SER A 2 -10.49 12.53 -1.21
N GLN A 3 -11.30 13.44 -1.77
CA GLN A 3 -12.07 14.44 -1.00
C GLN A 3 -13.52 14.02 -0.80
N HIS A 4 -14.07 13.17 -1.69
CA HIS A 4 -15.42 12.64 -1.61
C HIS A 4 -15.56 11.31 -2.36
N ALA A 5 -16.64 10.57 -2.10
CA ALA A 5 -16.82 9.20 -2.62
C ALA A 5 -16.71 9.06 -4.16
N PRO A 6 -17.22 9.98 -5.01
CA PRO A 6 -16.95 9.93 -6.45
C PRO A 6 -15.46 9.97 -6.83
N ASP A 7 -14.66 10.77 -6.13
CA ASP A 7 -13.21 10.85 -6.38
C ASP A 7 -12.52 9.54 -5.97
N ALA A 8 -13.01 8.90 -4.91
CA ALA A 8 -12.50 7.62 -4.45
C ALA A 8 -12.70 6.51 -5.51
N ILE A 9 -13.76 6.59 -6.32
CA ILE A 9 -13.95 5.68 -7.46
C ILE A 9 -12.91 5.96 -8.55
N VAL A 10 -12.69 7.24 -8.89
CA VAL A 10 -11.73 7.64 -9.94
C VAL A 10 -10.30 7.19 -9.62
N ILE A 11 -9.89 7.27 -8.35
CA ILE A 11 -8.55 6.86 -7.92
C ILE A 11 -8.44 5.37 -7.54
N GLY A 12 -9.51 4.58 -7.69
CA GLY A 12 -9.51 3.14 -7.47
C GLY A 12 -9.60 2.69 -6.00
N TYR A 13 -9.95 3.57 -5.06
CA TYR A 13 -10.24 3.19 -3.68
C TYR A 13 -11.62 2.56 -3.51
N LEU A 14 -12.58 2.96 -4.34
CA LEU A 14 -13.91 2.36 -4.43
C LEU A 14 -14.13 1.79 -5.83
N ARG A 15 -14.93 0.74 -5.95
CA ARG A 15 -15.40 0.21 -7.23
C ARG A 15 -16.59 1.04 -7.71
N ALA A 16 -16.83 1.04 -9.02
CA ALA A 16 -17.97 1.75 -9.62
C ALA A 16 -19.35 1.24 -9.12
N GLY A 17 -19.41 0.01 -8.61
CA GLY A 17 -20.62 -0.59 -8.04
C GLY A 17 -20.74 -0.43 -6.53
N ASP A 18 -19.75 0.16 -5.84
CA ASP A 18 -19.82 0.34 -4.40
C ASP A 18 -20.92 1.35 -4.03
N ILE A 19 -21.68 1.04 -2.98
CA ILE A 19 -22.80 1.86 -2.54
C ILE A 19 -22.27 3.06 -1.75
N ILE A 20 -22.66 4.26 -2.18
CA ILE A 20 -22.36 5.51 -1.47
C ILE A 20 -23.59 5.88 -0.63
N GLU A 21 -23.50 5.73 0.69
CA GLU A 21 -24.55 6.18 1.63
C GLU A 21 -24.21 7.59 2.13
N PRO A 22 -24.98 8.63 1.72
CA PRO A 22 -24.72 10.01 2.12
C PRO A 22 -25.06 10.29 3.58
N ASN A 23 -25.90 9.48 4.23
CA ASN A 23 -26.23 9.64 5.65
C ASN A 23 -25.39 8.70 6.53
N PRO A 24 -24.45 9.23 7.35
CA PRO A 24 -23.62 8.41 8.23
C PRO A 24 -24.42 7.51 9.17
N ASP A 25 -25.60 7.96 9.63
CA ASP A 25 -26.46 7.19 10.53
C ASP A 25 -27.03 5.94 9.86
N HIS A 26 -27.14 5.94 8.53
CA HIS A 26 -27.63 4.80 7.75
C HIS A 26 -26.51 3.86 7.29
N LEU A 27 -25.24 4.25 7.39
CA LEU A 27 -24.11 3.50 6.84
C LEU A 27 -24.07 2.06 7.37
N LEU A 28 -24.21 1.89 8.68
CA LEU A 28 -24.20 0.56 9.30
C LEU A 28 -25.43 -0.28 8.89
N TYR A 29 -26.60 0.35 8.83
CA TYR A 29 -27.83 -0.32 8.39
C TYR A 29 -27.70 -0.82 6.95
N ARG A 30 -27.19 0.03 6.05
CA ARG A 30 -26.92 -0.32 4.65
C ARG A 30 -25.88 -1.43 4.52
N ALA A 31 -24.76 -1.33 5.23
CA ALA A 31 -23.72 -2.35 5.22
C ALA A 31 -24.25 -3.73 5.65
N LYS A 32 -25.10 -3.76 6.69
CA LYS A 32 -25.77 -4.99 7.13
C LYS A 32 -26.73 -5.54 6.07
N ALA A 33 -27.55 -4.67 5.47
CA ALA A 33 -28.50 -5.08 4.45
C ALA A 33 -27.79 -5.67 3.23
N GLU A 34 -26.68 -5.07 2.80
CA GLU A 34 -25.85 -5.57 1.70
C GLU A 34 -25.20 -6.92 2.02
N ALA A 35 -24.60 -7.06 3.21
CA ALA A 35 -24.03 -8.34 3.63
C ALA A 35 -25.08 -9.47 3.64
N LEU A 36 -26.30 -9.19 4.13
CA LEU A 36 -27.40 -10.15 4.09
C LEU A 36 -27.86 -10.44 2.65
N ALA A 37 -27.93 -9.43 1.78
CA ALA A 37 -28.28 -9.61 0.38
C ALA A 37 -27.27 -10.51 -0.35
N LEU A 38 -25.97 -10.31 -0.13
CA LEU A 38 -24.90 -11.14 -0.69
C LEU A 38 -25.01 -12.60 -0.24
N THR A 39 -25.37 -12.85 1.03
CA THR A 39 -25.62 -14.21 1.52
C THR A 39 -26.88 -14.84 0.94
N ALA A 40 -27.93 -14.04 0.70
CA ALA A 40 -29.22 -14.53 0.19
C ALA A 40 -29.23 -14.79 -1.32
N LEU A 41 -28.41 -14.05 -2.08
CA LEU A 41 -28.22 -14.24 -3.53
C LEU A 41 -27.30 -15.42 -3.87
N SER A 42 -26.58 -15.93 -2.87
CA SER A 42 -25.56 -16.93 -3.04
C SER A 42 -26.13 -18.35 -2.96
N GLU A 43 -26.15 -19.08 -4.09
CA GLU A 43 -25.93 -20.54 -4.14
C GLU A 43 -24.50 -20.92 -3.68
N VAL A 44 -23.70 -19.93 -3.28
CA VAL A 44 -22.32 -20.03 -2.87
C VAL A 44 -22.24 -20.60 -1.44
N LYS A 45 -22.16 -21.93 -1.36
CA LYS A 45 -21.90 -22.69 -0.12
C LYS A 45 -20.54 -22.41 0.51
N ASP A 46 -19.62 -21.79 -0.22
CA ASP A 46 -18.26 -21.51 0.24
C ASP A 46 -18.01 -20.00 0.19
N HIS A 47 -17.98 -19.36 1.36
CA HIS A 47 -17.41 -18.01 1.51
C HIS A 47 -15.88 -18.07 1.39
N SER A 48 -15.37 -18.89 0.47
CA SER A 48 -13.96 -19.08 0.27
C SER A 48 -13.38 -17.75 -0.21
N LEU A 49 -12.29 -17.35 0.45
CA LEU A 49 -11.47 -16.23 0.04
C LEU A 49 -11.21 -16.39 -1.47
N ALA A 50 -11.33 -15.30 -2.22
CA ALA A 50 -10.94 -15.29 -3.62
C ALA A 50 -9.56 -15.96 -3.77
N ALA A 51 -9.38 -16.78 -4.81
CA ALA A 51 -8.12 -17.48 -5.02
C ALA A 51 -6.96 -16.47 -4.92
N PRO A 52 -5.85 -16.82 -4.22
CA PRO A 52 -4.75 -15.88 -4.00
C PRO A 52 -4.30 -15.29 -5.33
N VAL A 53 -4.26 -13.96 -5.40
CA VAL A 53 -3.76 -13.28 -6.59
C VAL A 53 -2.26 -13.56 -6.67
N GLN A 54 -1.81 -14.04 -7.83
CA GLN A 54 -0.39 -14.20 -8.11
C GLN A 54 0.07 -13.10 -9.06
N LEU A 55 1.16 -12.44 -8.70
CA LEU A 55 1.72 -11.31 -9.44
C LEU A 55 3.13 -11.67 -9.92
N PRO A 56 3.44 -11.48 -11.22
CA PRO A 56 4.80 -11.64 -11.70
C PRO A 56 5.66 -10.51 -11.16
N VAL A 57 6.74 -10.85 -10.47
CA VAL A 57 7.64 -9.87 -9.86
C VAL A 57 8.65 -9.32 -10.86
N LEU A 58 9.09 -8.09 -10.65
CA LEU A 58 10.02 -7.41 -11.56
C LEU A 58 11.49 -7.81 -11.35
N GLY A 59 11.84 -8.34 -10.17
CA GLY A 59 13.20 -8.72 -9.82
C GLY A 59 14.20 -7.56 -9.84
N ALA A 60 15.49 -7.89 -9.99
CA ALA A 60 16.60 -6.95 -9.87
C ALA A 60 16.54 -5.76 -10.85
N ASP A 61 16.13 -6.00 -12.11
CA ASP A 61 16.04 -4.94 -13.12
C ASP A 61 14.98 -3.89 -12.76
N GLY A 62 13.84 -4.35 -12.23
CA GLY A 62 12.80 -3.47 -11.71
C GLY A 62 13.25 -2.70 -10.46
N HIS A 63 14.02 -3.37 -9.60
CA HIS A 63 14.54 -2.76 -8.37
C HIS A 63 15.45 -1.58 -8.68
N GLU A 64 16.39 -1.75 -9.62
CA GLU A 64 17.28 -0.68 -10.06
C GLU A 64 16.50 0.45 -10.76
N SER A 65 15.53 0.09 -11.61
CA SER A 65 14.70 1.06 -12.31
C SER A 65 13.89 1.97 -11.36
N LEU A 66 13.43 1.42 -10.22
CA LEU A 66 12.73 2.17 -9.18
C LEU A 66 13.67 3.04 -8.35
N LEU A 67 14.92 2.61 -8.14
CA LEU A 67 15.89 3.32 -7.31
C LEU A 67 16.60 4.47 -8.02
N ALA A 68 16.91 4.32 -9.31
CA ALA A 68 17.70 5.28 -10.05
C ALA A 68 17.20 6.74 -9.92
N PRO A 69 15.88 7.04 -9.98
CA PRO A 69 15.40 8.41 -9.78
C PRO A 69 15.69 8.97 -8.38
N VAL A 70 15.65 8.14 -7.33
CA VAL A 70 15.93 8.56 -5.95
C VAL A 70 17.42 8.80 -5.75
N GLU A 71 18.27 7.99 -6.38
CA GLU A 71 19.72 8.21 -6.36
C GLU A 71 20.10 9.50 -7.09
N ASP A 72 19.43 9.84 -8.19
CA ASP A 72 19.56 11.13 -8.86
C ASP A 72 19.15 12.29 -7.93
N LEU A 73 18.05 12.14 -7.19
CA LEU A 73 17.63 13.15 -6.20
C LEU A 73 18.66 13.31 -5.08
N LEU A 74 19.28 12.22 -4.61
CA LEU A 74 20.33 12.28 -3.61
C LEU A 74 21.57 13.01 -4.16
N ARG A 75 22.00 12.67 -5.38
CA ARG A 75 23.15 13.32 -6.05
C ARG A 75 22.95 14.82 -6.28
N ASN A 76 21.69 15.26 -6.39
CA ASN A 76 21.33 16.66 -6.56
C ASN A 76 20.95 17.36 -5.24
N ASP A 77 21.29 16.79 -4.08
CA ASP A 77 20.93 17.33 -2.75
C ASP A 77 19.43 17.60 -2.60
N LYS A 78 18.57 16.81 -3.25
CA LYS A 78 17.10 16.87 -3.17
C LYS A 78 16.50 15.76 -2.31
N ALA A 79 17.24 14.68 -2.08
CA ALA A 79 16.89 13.60 -1.15
C ALA A 79 17.99 13.45 -0.07
N THR A 80 17.65 12.88 1.08
CA THR A 80 18.62 12.53 2.11
C THR A 80 19.08 11.08 1.97
N ALA A 81 20.13 10.70 2.71
CA ALA A 81 20.54 9.30 2.79
C ALA A 81 19.42 8.41 3.38
N HIS A 82 18.60 8.95 4.29
CA HIS A 82 17.47 8.21 4.85
C HIS A 82 16.33 8.04 3.84
N ASP A 83 16.08 9.03 2.98
CA ASP A 83 15.13 8.88 1.87
C ASP A 83 15.54 7.75 0.93
N LEU A 84 16.83 7.65 0.61
CA LEU A 84 17.36 6.56 -0.20
C LEU A 84 17.22 5.21 0.51
N LYS A 85 17.45 5.14 1.83
CA LYS A 85 17.24 3.92 2.62
C LYS A 85 15.79 3.45 2.57
N ILE A 86 14.83 4.36 2.72
CA ILE A 86 13.40 4.06 2.59
C ILE A 86 13.07 3.59 1.17
N ALA A 87 13.58 4.28 0.15
CA ALA A 87 13.37 3.92 -1.24
C ALA A 87 13.88 2.51 -1.58
N ARG A 88 15.03 2.09 -1.03
CA ARG A 88 15.53 0.71 -1.19
C ARG A 88 14.59 -0.32 -0.62
N LYS A 89 14.03 -0.07 0.58
CA LYS A 89 13.03 -0.97 1.18
C LYS A 89 11.75 -1.02 0.32
N LEU A 90 11.28 0.13 -0.17
CA LEU A 90 10.10 0.19 -1.03
C LEU A 90 10.33 -0.54 -2.37
N ALA A 91 11.47 -0.31 -3.02
CA ALA A 91 11.83 -0.99 -4.26
C ALA A 91 11.88 -2.51 -4.05
N HIS A 92 12.50 -2.97 -2.96
CA HIS A 92 12.55 -4.39 -2.60
C HIS A 92 11.16 -5.03 -2.46
N ILE A 93 10.21 -4.38 -1.79
CA ILE A 93 8.83 -4.89 -1.68
C ILE A 93 8.18 -4.98 -3.06
N LEU A 94 8.22 -3.89 -3.82
CA LEU A 94 7.54 -3.77 -5.12
C LEU A 94 8.11 -4.72 -6.18
N THR A 95 9.36 -5.17 -6.03
CA THR A 95 10.01 -6.09 -6.96
C THR A 95 10.00 -7.54 -6.51
N GLY A 96 9.28 -7.87 -5.42
CA GLY A 96 9.18 -9.23 -4.91
C GLY A 96 10.42 -9.72 -4.18
N GLY A 97 11.17 -8.80 -3.58
CA GLY A 97 12.39 -9.08 -2.84
C GLY A 97 13.56 -9.44 -3.76
N ASP A 98 14.25 -10.53 -3.43
CA ASP A 98 15.40 -11.05 -4.18
C ASP A 98 15.00 -12.11 -5.23
N ALA A 99 13.69 -12.26 -5.49
CA ALA A 99 13.19 -13.23 -6.46
C ALA A 99 13.59 -12.86 -7.90
N PRO A 100 13.89 -13.85 -8.77
CA PRO A 100 14.12 -13.61 -10.19
C PRO A 100 12.91 -12.98 -10.86
N ALA A 101 13.15 -12.09 -11.83
CA ALA A 101 12.11 -11.49 -12.64
C ALA A 101 11.19 -12.56 -13.28
N GLY A 102 9.88 -12.32 -13.24
CA GLY A 102 8.86 -13.24 -13.74
C GLY A 102 8.47 -14.36 -12.76
N THR A 103 9.05 -14.41 -11.56
CA THR A 103 8.58 -15.29 -10.49
C THR A 103 7.17 -14.87 -10.05
N MET A 104 6.27 -15.83 -9.86
CA MET A 104 4.91 -15.57 -9.42
C MET A 104 4.88 -15.50 -7.89
N ALA A 105 4.77 -14.30 -7.35
CA ALA A 105 4.60 -14.08 -5.91
C ALA A 105 3.12 -14.05 -5.55
N THR A 106 2.79 -14.59 -4.38
CA THR A 106 1.46 -14.46 -3.79
C THR A 106 1.30 -13.13 -3.06
N GLU A 107 0.07 -12.73 -2.78
CA GLU A 107 -0.21 -11.57 -1.92
C GLU A 107 0.48 -11.68 -0.55
N GLU A 108 0.46 -12.87 0.06
CA GLU A 108 1.10 -13.09 1.37
C GLU A 108 2.61 -12.88 1.32
N ASP A 109 3.28 -13.31 0.23
CA ASP A 109 4.73 -13.09 0.07
C ASP A 109 5.07 -11.59 0.07
N ILE A 110 4.24 -10.76 -0.59
CA ILE A 110 4.44 -9.31 -0.64
C ILE A 110 4.12 -8.66 0.70
N LEU A 111 3.05 -9.11 1.39
CA LEU A 111 2.67 -8.62 2.72
C LEU A 111 3.75 -8.93 3.76
N ASP A 112 4.40 -10.08 3.66
CA ASP A 112 5.52 -10.46 4.54
C ASP A 112 6.73 -9.54 4.35
N LEU A 113 7.09 -9.23 3.09
CA LEU A 113 8.14 -8.26 2.77
C LEU A 113 7.80 -6.85 3.28
N GLU A 114 6.55 -6.43 3.09
CA GLU A 114 6.07 -5.13 3.58
C GLU A 114 6.15 -5.06 5.11
N ARG A 115 5.69 -6.10 5.80
CA ARG A 115 5.72 -6.18 7.26
C ARG A 115 7.14 -6.08 7.80
N GLU A 116 8.08 -6.83 7.24
CA GLU A 116 9.49 -6.78 7.65
C GLU A 116 10.07 -5.37 7.44
N ALA A 117 9.90 -4.80 6.25
CA ALA A 117 10.40 -3.48 5.89
C ALA A 117 9.81 -2.38 6.78
N PHE A 118 8.50 -2.41 7.02
CA PHE A 118 7.80 -1.46 7.87
C PHE A 118 8.31 -1.50 9.31
N VAL A 119 8.35 -2.69 9.92
CA VAL A 119 8.83 -2.86 11.31
C VAL A 119 10.29 -2.43 11.44
N SER A 120 11.13 -2.79 10.46
CA SER A 120 12.53 -2.34 10.39
C SER A 120 12.63 -0.82 10.37
N LEU A 121 11.87 -0.14 9.50
CA LEU A 121 11.89 1.33 9.37
C LEU A 121 11.33 2.03 10.62
N CYS A 122 10.34 1.46 11.31
CA CYS A 122 9.84 1.98 12.58
C CYS A 122 10.90 1.97 13.69
N GLY A 123 11.85 1.04 13.64
CA GLY A 123 12.99 0.97 14.56
C GLY A 123 14.06 2.05 14.32
N GLU A 124 14.01 2.76 13.18
CA GLU A 124 15.04 3.73 12.82
C GLU A 124 14.86 5.06 13.56
N PRO A 125 15.92 5.60 14.21
CA PRO A 125 15.84 6.88 14.92
C PRO A 125 15.40 8.05 14.03
N LEU A 126 15.83 8.07 12.76
CA LEU A 126 15.45 9.12 11.80
C LEU A 126 13.96 9.05 11.44
N THR A 127 13.38 7.85 11.32
CA THR A 127 11.95 7.66 11.12
C THR A 127 11.16 8.12 12.35
N GLN A 128 11.60 7.76 13.55
CA GLN A 128 10.95 8.20 14.79
C GLN A 128 11.00 9.73 14.95
N ALA A 129 12.13 10.36 14.58
CA ALA A 129 12.25 11.81 14.56
C ALA A 129 11.30 12.46 13.54
N ARG A 130 11.12 11.88 12.34
CA ARG A 130 10.14 12.36 11.35
C ARG A 130 8.72 12.28 11.92
N ILE A 131 8.34 11.15 12.52
CA ILE A 131 7.02 10.96 13.13
C ILE A 131 6.79 12.00 14.23
N ALA A 132 7.72 12.12 15.18
CA ALA A 132 7.60 13.08 16.28
C ALA A 132 7.49 14.52 15.77
N HIS A 133 8.31 14.91 14.79
CA HIS A 133 8.27 16.26 14.22
C HIS A 133 6.96 16.55 13.48
N ILE A 134 6.47 15.61 12.67
CA ILE A 134 5.20 15.75 11.95
C ILE A 134 4.04 15.89 12.95
N LEU A 135 4.02 15.07 14.00
CA LEU A 135 2.98 15.14 15.03
C LEU A 135 3.00 16.47 15.80
N GLN A 136 4.18 17.05 16.01
CA GLN A 136 4.34 18.30 16.76
C GLN A 136 4.08 19.56 15.91
N THR A 137 4.56 19.57 14.66
CA THR A 137 4.60 20.79 13.82
C THR A 137 3.67 20.75 12.64
N GLY A 138 3.13 19.57 12.29
CA GLY A 138 2.38 19.33 11.06
C GLY A 138 3.22 19.40 9.79
N LYS A 139 4.55 19.56 9.89
CA LYS A 139 5.45 19.71 8.74
C LYS A 139 6.40 18.51 8.60
N PRO A 140 6.80 18.14 7.38
CA PRO A 140 7.82 17.11 7.18
C PRO A 140 9.18 17.52 7.75
N LEU A 141 9.86 16.59 8.43
CA LEU A 141 11.26 16.74 8.82
C LEU A 141 12.15 16.17 7.71
N ARG A 142 13.14 16.95 7.28
CA ARG A 142 14.15 16.50 6.31
C ARG A 142 15.42 16.07 7.04
N ASN A 143 15.63 14.76 7.15
CA ASN A 143 16.77 14.12 7.81
C ASN A 143 17.18 12.83 7.11
#